data_AF-V8BQA0-F1
#
_entry.id   AF-V8BQA0-F1
#
_cell.length_a   1.000
_cell.length_b   1.000
_cell.length_c   1.000
_cell.angle_alpha   90.00
_cell.angle_beta   90.00
_cell.angle_gamma   90.00
#
_symmetry.space_group_name_H-M   'P 1'
#
loop_
_entity.id
_entity.type
_entity.pdbx_description
1 polymer ?
#
loop_
_entity_poly.entity_id
_entity_poly.type
_entity_poly.pdbx_seq_one_letter_code
_entity_poly.pdbx_strand_id
1 'polypeptide(L)'
;MNREKRRKFVKEARKKGIPDEYIDAYLTMLSGKEIHDDIKEDEKVMVNVERVVSSKNYASMNDRYKRFIQNCVGHVFTAHVEDSGLISLKESPEWLFWEGDLLKYKEAV
;
A
#
# COMPACT_ATOMS: atom_id res chain seq x y z
N MET A 1 -6.61 10.91 -3.33
CA MET A 1 -7.36 12.18 -3.62
C MET A 1 -8.66 12.22 -2.82
N ASN A 2 -9.05 13.36 -2.20
CA ASN A 2 -10.32 13.44 -1.45
C ASN A 2 -11.56 13.51 -2.38
N ARG A 3 -12.76 13.19 -1.84
CA ARG A 3 -14.01 13.05 -2.62
C ARG A 3 -14.41 14.34 -3.36
N GLU A 4 -14.23 15.49 -2.74
CA GLU A 4 -14.57 16.79 -3.33
C GLU A 4 -13.65 17.17 -4.49
N LYS A 5 -12.32 16.98 -4.31
CA LYS A 5 -11.33 17.18 -5.37
C LYS A 5 -11.60 16.26 -6.57
N ARG A 6 -11.98 14.99 -6.32
CA ARG A 6 -12.38 14.05 -7.37
C ARG A 6 -13.58 14.57 -8.16
N ARG A 7 -14.64 15.02 -7.49
CA ARG A 7 -15.85 15.55 -8.16
C ARG A 7 -15.54 16.81 -8.98
N LYS A 8 -14.73 17.72 -8.45
CA LYS A 8 -14.32 18.94 -9.17
C LYS A 8 -13.52 18.60 -10.43
N PHE A 9 -12.56 17.67 -10.32
CA PHE A 9 -11.76 17.20 -11.46
C PHE A 9 -12.62 16.62 -12.58
N VAL A 10 -13.52 15.69 -12.26
CA VAL A 10 -14.42 15.05 -13.25
C VAL A 10 -15.27 16.10 -13.98
N LYS A 11 -15.82 17.07 -13.23
CA LYS A 11 -16.66 18.13 -13.80
C LYS A 11 -15.88 19.01 -14.79
N GLU A 12 -14.66 19.40 -14.44
CA GLU A 12 -13.82 20.23 -15.32
C GLU A 12 -13.31 19.45 -16.54
N ALA A 13 -12.96 18.16 -16.38
CA ALA A 13 -12.50 17.32 -17.48
C ALA A 13 -13.59 17.09 -18.53
N ARG A 14 -14.83 16.81 -18.10
CA ARG A 14 -15.99 16.70 -18.98
C ARG A 14 -16.30 18.02 -19.69
N LYS A 15 -16.19 19.15 -18.99
CA LYS A 15 -16.38 20.49 -19.58
C LYS A 15 -15.36 20.77 -20.69
N LYS A 16 -14.17 20.19 -20.60
CA LYS A 16 -13.10 20.28 -21.62
C LYS A 16 -13.24 19.24 -22.74
N GLY A 17 -14.29 18.42 -22.74
CA GLY A 17 -14.53 17.41 -23.77
C GLY A 17 -13.61 16.19 -23.67
N ILE A 18 -12.98 15.95 -22.52
CA ILE A 18 -12.18 14.74 -22.32
C ILE A 18 -13.14 13.55 -22.21
N PRO A 19 -12.96 12.47 -23.00
CA PRO A 19 -13.80 11.28 -22.90
C PRO A 19 -13.69 10.61 -21.52
N ASP A 20 -14.81 10.06 -21.04
CA ASP A 20 -14.90 9.47 -19.71
C ASP A 20 -13.89 8.33 -19.50
N GLU A 21 -13.55 7.56 -20.54
CA GLU A 21 -12.51 6.51 -20.49
C GLU A 21 -11.13 7.03 -20.04
N TYR A 22 -10.71 8.20 -20.53
CA TYR A 22 -9.43 8.81 -20.13
C TYR A 22 -9.49 9.41 -18.73
N ILE A 23 -10.66 9.93 -18.33
CA ILE A 23 -10.90 10.43 -16.97
C ILE A 23 -10.79 9.27 -15.98
N ASP A 24 -11.43 8.14 -16.29
CA ASP A 24 -11.43 6.95 -15.45
C ASP A 24 -10.04 6.29 -15.39
N ALA A 25 -9.32 6.21 -16.51
CA ALA A 25 -7.93 5.74 -16.54
C ALA A 25 -7.02 6.61 -15.67
N TYR A 26 -7.13 7.94 -15.77
CA TYR A 26 -6.35 8.87 -14.95
C TYR A 26 -6.72 8.79 -13.46
N LEU A 27 -8.00 8.67 -13.15
CA LEU A 27 -8.46 8.49 -11.77
C LEU A 27 -8.00 7.16 -11.19
N THR A 28 -7.97 6.11 -12.00
CA THR A 28 -7.45 4.78 -11.64
C THR A 28 -5.95 4.85 -11.39
N MET A 29 -5.20 5.55 -12.24
CA MET A 29 -3.77 5.79 -12.05
C MET A 29 -3.49 6.63 -10.80
N LEU A 30 -4.33 7.63 -10.48
CA LEU A 30 -4.21 8.43 -9.26
C LEU A 30 -4.64 7.69 -7.99
N SER A 31 -5.50 6.66 -8.11
CA SER A 31 -5.81 5.76 -6.99
C SER A 31 -4.80 4.64 -6.83
N GLY A 32 -4.14 4.21 -7.91
CA GLY A 32 -3.01 3.30 -7.87
C GLY A 32 -1.72 3.99 -7.40
N LYS A 33 -1.59 5.31 -7.66
CA LYS A 33 -0.66 6.21 -6.98
C LYS A 33 -1.23 6.63 -5.62
N GLU A 34 -1.44 5.70 -4.71
CA GLU A 34 -0.84 6.00 -3.42
C GLU A 34 0.66 6.08 -3.71
N ILE A 35 1.26 7.23 -3.43
CA ILE A 35 2.71 7.35 -3.45
C ILE A 35 3.15 6.44 -2.30
N HIS A 36 3.24 5.15 -2.55
CA HIS A 36 4.07 4.27 -1.77
C HIS A 36 5.46 4.82 -2.04
N ASP A 37 6.04 5.46 -1.03
CA ASP A 37 7.44 5.81 -1.10
C ASP A 37 8.14 4.50 -1.49
N ASP A 38 8.78 4.48 -2.66
CA ASP A 38 9.40 3.30 -3.26
C ASP A 38 10.30 2.63 -2.20
N ILE A 39 9.87 1.49 -1.66
CA ILE A 39 10.59 0.80 -0.58
C ILE A 39 11.77 0.09 -1.22
N LYS A 40 12.98 0.42 -0.76
CA LYS A 40 14.21 -0.13 -1.32
C LYS A 40 14.68 -1.34 -0.54
N GLU A 41 15.54 -2.14 -1.19
CA GLU A 41 16.29 -3.20 -0.55
C GLU A 41 16.99 -2.68 0.70
N ASP A 42 16.99 -3.48 1.78
CA ASP A 42 17.59 -3.16 3.08
C ASP A 42 16.95 -1.99 3.85
N GLU A 43 15.89 -1.38 3.33
CA GLU A 43 15.21 -0.28 4.02
C GLU A 43 14.44 -0.77 5.25
N LYS A 44 14.42 0.05 6.30
CA LYS A 44 13.68 -0.26 7.52
C LYS A 44 12.20 0.03 7.34
N VAL A 45 11.37 -0.96 7.65
CA VAL A 45 9.92 -0.90 7.43
C VAL A 45 9.16 -1.46 8.63
N MET A 46 7.89 -1.10 8.71
CA MET A 46 6.93 -1.67 9.65
C MET A 46 5.72 -2.19 8.88
N VAL A 47 5.11 -3.27 9.35
CA VAL A 47 3.84 -3.74 8.79
C VAL A 47 2.74 -2.75 9.18
N ASN A 48 1.96 -2.27 8.21
CA ASN A 48 0.76 -1.49 8.45
C ASN A 48 -0.37 -2.41 8.93
N VAL A 49 -0.31 -2.82 10.20
CA VAL A 49 -1.24 -3.80 10.78
C VAL A 49 -2.69 -3.38 10.60
N GLU A 50 -3.03 -2.10 10.79
CA GLU A 50 -4.39 -1.59 10.62
C GLU A 50 -4.92 -1.77 9.19
N ARG A 51 -4.09 -1.49 8.18
CA ARG A 51 -4.43 -1.70 6.77
C ARG A 51 -4.57 -3.18 6.45
N VAL A 52 -3.61 -4.00 6.87
CA VAL A 52 -3.62 -5.45 6.58
C VAL A 52 -4.86 -6.10 7.19
N VAL A 53 -5.17 -5.80 8.45
CA VAL A 53 -6.33 -6.36 9.18
C VAL A 53 -7.66 -5.87 8.61
N SER A 54 -7.73 -4.64 8.10
CA SER A 54 -8.94 -4.10 7.46
C SER A 54 -9.13 -4.58 6.02
N SER A 55 -8.15 -5.27 5.43
CA SER A 55 -8.28 -5.83 4.08
C SER A 55 -9.32 -6.96 4.03
N LYS A 56 -10.04 -7.05 2.89
CA LYS A 56 -11.06 -8.09 2.68
C LYS A 56 -10.48 -9.51 2.75
N ASN A 57 -9.21 -9.68 2.41
CA ASN A 57 -8.54 -10.98 2.33
C ASN A 57 -8.07 -11.47 3.71
N TYR A 58 -7.85 -10.58 4.68
CA TYR A 58 -7.33 -10.97 5.99
C TYR A 58 -8.22 -11.99 6.71
N ALA A 59 -9.54 -11.85 6.58
CA ALA A 59 -10.50 -12.76 7.20
C ALA A 59 -10.33 -14.22 6.74
N SER A 60 -9.97 -14.46 5.48
CA SER A 60 -9.77 -15.80 4.92
C SER A 60 -8.36 -16.35 5.12
N MET A 61 -7.41 -15.55 5.63
CA MET A 61 -6.05 -16.02 5.90
C MET A 61 -5.99 -17.01 7.06
N ASN A 62 -4.97 -17.87 7.03
CA ASN A 62 -4.74 -18.87 8.07
C ASN A 62 -4.36 -18.24 9.41
N ASP A 63 -4.55 -18.98 10.50
CA ASP A 63 -4.32 -18.46 11.86
C ASP A 63 -2.85 -18.16 12.15
N ARG A 64 -1.91 -18.86 11.49
CA ARG A 64 -0.47 -18.60 11.65
C ARG A 64 -0.13 -17.19 11.13
N TYR A 65 -0.63 -16.84 9.95
CA TYR A 65 -0.48 -15.51 9.38
C TYR A 65 -1.14 -14.45 10.24
N LYS A 66 -2.38 -14.69 10.69
CA LYS A 66 -3.10 -13.73 11.55
C LYS A 66 -2.33 -13.42 12.84
N ARG A 67 -1.80 -14.46 13.51
CA ARG A 67 -0.94 -14.31 14.69
C ARG A 67 0.35 -13.56 14.39
N PHE A 68 0.98 -13.85 13.25
CA PHE A 68 2.16 -13.11 12.80
C PHE A 68 1.86 -11.62 12.67
N ILE A 69 0.81 -11.24 11.94
CA ILE A 69 0.42 -9.84 11.74
C ILE A 69 0.14 -9.11 13.06
N GLN A 70 -0.54 -9.77 14.01
CA GLN A 70 -0.79 -9.18 15.33
C GLN A 70 0.50 -8.95 16.13
N ASN A 71 1.50 -9.82 15.97
CA ASN A 71 2.79 -9.68 16.62
C ASN A 71 3.70 -8.62 15.95
N CYS A 72 3.40 -8.20 14.71
CA CYS A 72 4.17 -7.16 14.03
C CYS A 72 3.96 -5.75 14.57
N VAL A 73 2.97 -5.52 15.44
CA VAL A 73 2.67 -4.18 15.99
C VAL A 73 3.91 -3.61 16.66
N GLY A 74 4.35 -2.42 16.22
CA GLY A 74 5.51 -1.73 16.77
C GLY A 74 6.87 -2.34 16.40
N HIS A 75 6.90 -3.43 15.63
CA HIS A 75 8.15 -4.08 15.23
C HIS A 75 8.69 -3.49 13.93
N VAL A 76 10.01 -3.31 13.90
CA VAL A 76 10.75 -2.82 12.73
C VAL A 76 11.45 -4.01 12.09
N PHE A 77 11.31 -4.10 10.77
CA PHE A 77 11.86 -5.16 9.93
C PHE A 77 12.79 -4.58 8.87
N THR A 78 13.52 -5.46 8.19
CA THR A 78 14.35 -5.11 7.04
C THR A 78 13.67 -5.60 5.77
N ALA A 79 13.43 -4.68 4.83
CA ALA A 79 12.81 -5.02 3.55
C ALA A 79 13.78 -5.82 2.67
N HIS A 80 13.25 -6.87 2.04
CA HIS A 80 13.84 -7.52 0.88
C HIS A 80 12.88 -7.32 -0.30
N VAL A 81 13.34 -6.65 -1.35
CA VAL A 81 12.56 -6.37 -2.55
C VAL A 81 12.64 -7.60 -3.45
N GLU A 82 11.48 -8.21 -3.69
CA GLU A 82 11.36 -9.38 -4.56
C GLU A 82 11.23 -8.91 -6.02
N ASP A 83 10.00 -8.70 -6.49
CA ASP A 83 9.68 -8.14 -7.81
C ASP A 83 8.29 -7.49 -7.77
N SER A 84 8.02 -6.54 -8.68
CA SER A 84 6.69 -5.99 -8.96
C SER A 84 5.96 -5.41 -7.73
N GLY A 85 6.69 -4.80 -6.80
CA GLY A 85 6.13 -4.18 -5.59
C GLY A 85 5.83 -5.17 -4.45
N LEU A 86 6.30 -6.42 -4.58
CA LEU A 86 6.27 -7.40 -3.50
C LEU A 86 7.55 -7.33 -2.66
N ILE A 87 7.37 -7.40 -1.35
CA ILE A 87 8.43 -7.25 -0.36
C ILE A 87 8.29 -8.37 0.66
N SER A 88 9.37 -9.09 0.91
CA SER A 88 9.50 -9.99 2.06
C SER A 88 10.27 -9.29 3.19
N LEU A 89 10.09 -9.78 4.41
CA LEU A 89 10.81 -9.28 5.59
C LEU A 89 12.00 -10.20 5.83
N LYS A 90 13.24 -9.69 5.90
CA LYS A 90 14.42 -10.55 6.05
C LYS A 90 14.38 -11.42 7.32
N GLU A 91 13.76 -10.90 8.37
CA GLU A 91 13.56 -11.61 9.63
C GLU A 91 12.42 -12.65 9.59
N SER A 92 11.57 -12.61 8.56
CA SER A 92 10.44 -13.54 8.36
C SER A 92 10.14 -13.68 6.85
N PRO A 93 11.05 -14.34 6.10
CA PRO A 93 11.01 -14.36 4.64
C PRO A 93 9.85 -15.21 4.08
N GLU A 94 9.12 -15.94 4.93
CA GLU A 94 7.98 -16.74 4.50
C GLU A 94 6.73 -15.93 4.12
N TRP A 95 6.71 -14.62 4.44
CA TRP A 95 5.56 -13.75 4.21
C TRP A 95 5.88 -12.68 3.16
N LEU A 96 4.97 -12.55 2.19
CA LEU A 96 5.04 -11.54 1.15
C LEU A 96 4.00 -10.44 1.41
N PHE A 97 4.46 -9.21 1.27
CA PHE A 97 3.66 -7.99 1.44
C PHE A 97 3.66 -7.21 0.15
N TRP A 98 2.52 -6.58 -0.15
CA TRP A 98 2.53 -5.46 -1.09
C TRP A 98 3.21 -4.27 -0.43
N GLU A 99 3.92 -3.44 -1.21
CA GLU A 99 4.53 -2.19 -0.72
C GLU A 99 3.56 -1.32 0.08
N GLY A 100 2.28 -1.31 -0.29
CA GLY A 100 1.27 -0.53 0.41
C GLY A 100 0.87 -1.06 1.77
N ASP A 101 1.17 -2.31 2.05
CA ASP A 101 0.94 -2.94 3.36
C ASP A 101 2.08 -2.64 4.34
N LEU A 102 3.11 -1.90 3.90
CA LEU A 102 4.26 -1.51 4.70
C LEU A 102 4.33 0.02 4.88
N LEU A 103 4.95 0.43 5.97
CA LEU A 103 5.28 1.82 6.29
C LEU A 103 6.80 1.94 6.38
N LYS A 104 7.37 2.96 5.75
CA LYS A 104 8.78 3.29 5.95
C LYS A 104 9.02 3.71 7.40
N TYR A 105 9.99 3.08 8.03
CA TYR A 105 10.44 3.50 9.34
C TYR A 105 11.33 4.74 9.19
N LYS A 106 10.86 5.88 9.69
CA LYS A 106 11.68 7.09 9.82
C LYS A 106 12.09 7.20 11.27
N GLU A 107 13.37 6.98 11.54
CA GLU A 107 13.94 7.22 12.87
C GLU A 107 13.78 8.72 13.18
N ALA A 108 13.20 9.04 14.33
CA ALA A 108 13.09 10.43 14.76
C ALA A 108 14.49 10.93 15.11
N VAL A 109 14.98 11.90 14.34
CA VAL A 109 16.26 12.60 14.57
C VAL A 109 16.14 13.55 15.75
#